data_AF-A0A7K4LK47-F1
#
_entry.id   AF-A0A7K4LK47-F1
#
_cell.length_a   1.000
_cell.length_b   1.000
_cell.length_c   1.000
_cell.angle_alpha   90.00
_cell.angle_beta   90.00
_cell.angle_gamma   90.00
#
_symmetry.space_group_name_H-M   'P 1'
#
loop_
_entity.id
_entity.type
_entity.pdbx_description
1 polymer ?
#
loop_
_entity_poly.entity_id
_entity_poly.type
_entity_poly.pdbx_seq_one_letter_code
_entity_poly.pdbx_strand_id
1 'polypeptide(L)'
;LDYPSLYMCKPKRGVKRDESKASSRRCPTPARTLRETYKLPHRLIEKKRRDRINECIAQLKDLLPEHLKLTTLGHLEKAVVLELTLKHLKALTALTEQQHQKIIALQSGERSMKSPVQADLDAFHSGFQTCAKEVLQYLSRFESWTPREQRCAQLVGHLHAVSSQFLPGAPLLAPPPGPLPKAPSSPTSPPAPARKA
;
A
#
# COMPACT_ATOMS: atom_id res chain seq x y z
N LEU A 1 -21.70 25.49 -55.80
CA LEU A 1 -20.94 24.87 -54.69
C LEU A 1 -21.38 23.40 -54.61
N ASP A 2 -21.27 22.62 -55.69
CA ASP A 2 -20.06 21.97 -56.23
C ASP A 2 -19.43 21.00 -55.22
N TYR A 3 -19.72 19.71 -55.38
CA TYR A 3 -19.27 18.61 -54.53
C TYR A 3 -18.27 17.76 -55.33
N PRO A 4 -17.00 17.59 -54.90
CA PRO A 4 -16.00 16.94 -55.73
C PRO A 4 -16.25 15.43 -55.93
N SER A 5 -16.55 15.07 -57.18
CA SER A 5 -16.55 13.72 -57.72
C SER A 5 -15.10 13.28 -58.01
N LEU A 6 -14.47 12.53 -57.10
CA LEU A 6 -13.13 11.95 -57.33
C LEU A 6 -12.94 10.52 -56.80
N TYR A 7 -13.89 9.63 -57.11
CA TYR A 7 -13.62 8.19 -57.07
C TYR A 7 -13.99 7.53 -58.41
N MET A 8 -13.12 7.72 -59.40
CA MET A 8 -13.10 6.91 -60.63
C MET A 8 -11.90 5.96 -60.58
N CYS A 9 -12.09 4.75 -60.05
CA CYS A 9 -11.12 3.66 -60.22
C CYS A 9 -11.31 3.03 -61.60
N LYS A 10 -10.39 3.28 -62.53
CA LYS A 10 -10.36 2.60 -63.83
C LYS A 10 -9.92 1.14 -63.69
N PRO A 11 -10.57 0.17 -64.37
CA PRO A 11 -10.09 -1.21 -64.40
C PRO A 11 -8.91 -1.36 -65.38
N LYS A 12 -7.72 -1.78 -64.88
CA LYS A 12 -6.63 -2.27 -65.72
C LYS A 12 -6.93 -3.70 -66.19
N ARG A 13 -6.92 -3.91 -67.50
CA ARG A 13 -7.00 -5.23 -68.16
C ARG A 13 -5.76 -6.06 -67.81
N GLY A 14 -5.99 -7.32 -67.45
CA GLY A 14 -4.97 -8.37 -67.38
C GLY A 14 -5.65 -9.73 -67.51
N VAL A 15 -5.50 -10.33 -68.69
CA VAL A 15 -6.02 -11.66 -69.05
C VAL A 15 -5.11 -12.73 -68.44
N LYS A 16 -5.65 -13.66 -67.65
CA LYS A 16 -5.28 -15.08 -67.77
C LYS A 16 -6.38 -16.00 -67.24
N ARG A 17 -6.82 -16.84 -68.17
CA ARG A 17 -7.86 -17.88 -68.14
C ARG A 17 -7.46 -19.02 -67.21
N ASP A 18 -8.38 -19.44 -66.33
CA ASP A 18 -8.49 -20.83 -65.88
C ASP A 18 -9.99 -21.20 -65.85
N GLU A 19 -10.37 -22.03 -66.80
CA GLU A 19 -11.71 -22.57 -67.01
C GLU A 19 -11.78 -23.93 -66.33
N SER A 20 -12.44 -24.03 -65.17
CA SER A 20 -12.98 -25.29 -64.66
C SER A 20 -13.93 -25.08 -63.48
N LYS A 21 -15.17 -24.67 -63.80
CA LYS A 21 -16.39 -25.34 -63.28
C LYS A 21 -17.60 -24.78 -64.00
N ALA A 22 -18.24 -25.67 -64.76
CA ALA A 22 -19.51 -25.48 -65.40
C ALA A 22 -20.52 -24.73 -64.51
N SER A 23 -21.23 -23.74 -65.08
CA SER A 23 -22.66 -23.91 -65.34
C SER A 23 -23.34 -22.56 -65.58
N SER A 24 -23.80 -22.39 -66.82
CA SER A 24 -25.06 -21.76 -67.17
C SER A 24 -25.21 -20.26 -66.89
N ARG A 25 -25.76 -19.55 -67.88
CA ARG A 25 -26.44 -18.26 -67.71
C ARG A 25 -27.48 -18.42 -66.59
N ARG A 26 -27.10 -18.13 -65.35
CA ARG A 26 -28.02 -18.09 -64.22
C ARG A 26 -28.09 -16.66 -63.74
N CYS A 27 -29.31 -16.12 -63.81
CA CYS A 27 -29.73 -14.94 -63.08
C CYS A 27 -29.19 -15.01 -61.64
N PRO A 28 -28.73 -13.89 -61.04
CA PRO A 28 -28.33 -13.89 -59.65
C PRO A 28 -29.53 -14.37 -58.82
N THR A 29 -29.45 -15.54 -58.21
CA THR A 29 -30.52 -15.98 -57.32
C THR A 29 -30.53 -15.02 -56.13
N PRO A 30 -31.70 -14.50 -55.70
CA PRO A 30 -31.80 -13.49 -54.64
C PRO A 30 -31.14 -13.92 -53.32
N ALA A 31 -30.99 -15.23 -53.10
CA ALA A 31 -30.28 -15.79 -51.95
C ALA A 31 -28.74 -15.56 -51.96
N ARG A 32 -28.10 -15.41 -53.14
CA ARG A 32 -26.64 -15.15 -53.25
C ARG A 32 -26.33 -13.67 -53.00
N THR A 33 -27.09 -12.78 -53.63
CA THR A 33 -26.99 -11.33 -53.43
C THR A 33 -27.33 -10.92 -52.00
N LEU A 34 -28.37 -11.51 -51.39
CA LEU A 34 -28.73 -11.27 -49.99
C LEU A 34 -27.62 -11.68 -49.01
N ARG A 35 -26.98 -12.84 -49.24
CA ARG A 35 -25.81 -13.26 -48.45
C ARG A 35 -24.61 -12.34 -48.63
N GLU A 36 -24.45 -11.66 -49.76
CA GLU A 36 -23.39 -10.66 -49.98
C GLU A 36 -23.72 -9.30 -49.35
N THR A 37 -24.97 -8.84 -49.42
CA THR A 37 -25.40 -7.59 -48.78
C THR A 37 -25.35 -7.62 -47.26
N TYR A 38 -25.62 -8.76 -46.61
CA TYR A 38 -25.42 -8.89 -45.15
C TYR A 38 -23.95 -9.11 -44.75
N LYS A 39 -23.11 -9.64 -45.65
CA LYS A 39 -21.67 -9.85 -45.39
C LYS A 39 -20.87 -8.55 -45.36
N LEU A 40 -21.25 -7.53 -46.13
CA LEU A 40 -20.53 -6.26 -46.17
C LEU A 40 -20.63 -5.48 -44.82
N PRO A 41 -21.82 -5.29 -44.21
CA PRO A 41 -21.95 -4.73 -42.87
C PRO A 41 -21.24 -5.57 -41.80
N HIS A 42 -21.36 -6.90 -41.87
CA HIS A 42 -20.68 -7.78 -40.92
C HIS A 42 -19.15 -7.65 -41.01
N ARG A 43 -18.59 -7.58 -42.23
CA ARG A 43 -17.16 -7.33 -42.46
C ARG A 43 -16.70 -5.98 -41.92
N LEU A 44 -17.52 -4.93 -42.04
CA LEU A 44 -17.20 -3.59 -41.52
C LEU A 44 -17.22 -3.56 -39.98
N ILE A 45 -18.22 -4.17 -39.35
CA ILE A 45 -18.32 -4.27 -37.89
C ILE A 45 -17.12 -5.05 -37.34
N GLU A 46 -16.82 -6.20 -37.93
CA GLU A 46 -15.70 -7.02 -37.49
C GLU A 46 -14.35 -6.34 -37.75
N LYS A 47 -14.21 -5.57 -38.85
CA LYS A 47 -13.04 -4.72 -39.09
C LYS A 47 -12.88 -3.69 -37.95
N LYS A 48 -13.93 -2.94 -37.62
CA LYS A 48 -13.90 -1.94 -36.53
C LYS A 48 -13.55 -2.58 -35.17
N ARG A 49 -14.05 -3.79 -34.89
CA ARG A 49 -13.69 -4.55 -33.68
C ARG A 49 -12.20 -4.90 -33.67
N ARG A 50 -11.67 -5.43 -34.78
CA ARG A 50 -10.24 -5.79 -34.90
C ARG A 50 -9.34 -4.57 -34.78
N ASP A 51 -9.72 -3.45 -35.40
CA ASP A 51 -8.97 -2.20 -35.32
C ASP A 51 -8.87 -1.72 -33.87
N ARG A 52 -9.99 -1.73 -33.13
CA ARG A 52 -10.01 -1.41 -31.68
C ARG A 52 -9.13 -2.34 -30.86
N ILE A 53 -9.17 -3.65 -31.11
CA ILE A 53 -8.31 -4.62 -30.39
C ILE A 53 -6.83 -4.34 -30.65
N ASN A 54 -6.46 -4.09 -31.90
CA ASN A 54 -5.08 -3.80 -32.26
C ASN A 54 -4.59 -2.48 -31.64
N GLU A 55 -5.45 -1.47 -31.57
CA GLU A 55 -5.15 -0.20 -30.90
C GLU A 55 -4.89 -0.40 -29.41
N CYS A 56 -5.75 -1.15 -28.72
CA CYS A 56 -5.52 -1.49 -27.30
C CYS A 56 -4.18 -2.23 -27.11
N ILE A 57 -3.84 -3.19 -27.98
CA ILE A 57 -2.57 -3.92 -27.87
C ILE A 57 -1.38 -2.98 -28.11
N ALA A 58 -1.48 -2.02 -29.04
CA ALA A 58 -0.43 -1.02 -29.26
C ALA A 58 -0.23 -0.14 -28.03
N GLN A 59 -1.31 0.36 -27.42
CA GLN A 59 -1.25 1.14 -26.18
C GLN A 59 -0.64 0.34 -25.02
N LEU A 60 -1.02 -0.93 -24.87
CA LEU A 60 -0.40 -1.80 -23.87
C LEU A 60 1.10 -1.96 -24.10
N LYS A 61 1.52 -2.11 -25.36
CA LYS A 61 2.93 -2.18 -25.72
C LYS A 61 3.68 -0.91 -25.31
N ASP A 62 3.09 0.27 -25.50
CA ASP A 62 3.73 1.54 -25.14
C ASP A 62 3.82 1.74 -23.63
N LEU A 63 2.77 1.37 -22.89
CA LEU A 63 2.69 1.46 -21.42
C LEU A 63 3.57 0.43 -20.69
N LEU A 64 4.06 -0.60 -21.37
CA LEU A 64 4.96 -1.57 -20.75
C LEU A 64 6.27 -0.92 -20.27
N PRO A 65 6.76 -1.25 -19.08
CA PRO A 65 8.07 -0.83 -18.62
C PRO A 65 9.21 -1.30 -19.54
N GLU A 66 10.20 -0.44 -19.76
CA GLU A 66 11.36 -0.74 -20.63
C GLU A 66 12.12 -2.01 -20.22
N HIS A 67 12.30 -2.23 -18.91
CA HIS A 67 12.97 -3.43 -18.42
C HIS A 67 12.24 -4.72 -18.82
N LEU A 68 10.91 -4.69 -18.94
CA LEU A 68 10.14 -5.85 -19.44
C LEU A 68 10.27 -6.01 -20.95
N LYS A 69 10.25 -4.90 -21.72
CA LYS A 69 10.46 -4.92 -23.18
C LYS A 69 11.83 -5.50 -23.56
N LEU A 70 12.86 -5.18 -22.77
CA LEU A 70 14.22 -5.67 -22.98
C LEU A 70 14.38 -7.17 -22.74
N THR A 71 13.50 -7.80 -21.93
CA THR A 71 13.55 -9.26 -21.71
C THR A 71 13.34 -10.08 -22.98
N THR A 72 12.66 -9.51 -23.98
CA THR A 72 12.44 -10.15 -25.28
C THR A 72 13.25 -9.51 -26.40
N LEU A 73 14.29 -8.73 -26.05
CA LEU A 73 15.13 -7.99 -27.01
C LEU A 73 14.30 -7.05 -27.92
N GLY A 74 13.17 -6.55 -27.44
CA GLY A 74 12.26 -5.72 -28.22
C GLY A 74 11.32 -6.50 -29.15
N HIS A 75 11.40 -7.83 -29.19
CA HIS A 75 10.45 -8.67 -29.93
C HIS A 75 9.12 -8.77 -29.18
N LEU A 76 8.21 -7.86 -29.51
CA LEU A 76 6.93 -7.67 -28.81
C LEU A 76 5.77 -8.05 -29.74
N GLU A 77 5.64 -9.35 -29.98
CA GLU A 77 4.45 -9.92 -30.63
C GLU A 77 3.21 -9.74 -29.74
N LYS A 78 2.02 -9.89 -30.34
CA LYS A 78 0.75 -9.67 -29.61
C LYS A 78 0.63 -10.54 -28.35
N ALA A 79 1.03 -11.81 -28.42
CA ALA A 79 1.01 -12.70 -27.26
C ALA A 79 2.00 -12.24 -26.18
N VAL A 80 3.21 -11.84 -26.58
CA VAL A 80 4.25 -11.34 -25.67
C VAL A 80 3.80 -10.05 -24.97
N VAL A 81 3.20 -9.10 -25.70
CA VAL A 81 2.66 -7.87 -25.11
C VAL A 81 1.63 -8.19 -24.03
N LEU A 82 0.70 -9.11 -24.31
CA LEU A 82 -0.33 -9.52 -23.35
C LEU A 82 0.27 -10.23 -22.13
N GLU A 83 1.27 -11.10 -22.33
CA GLU A 83 1.95 -11.81 -21.25
C GLU A 83 2.72 -10.85 -20.33
N LEU A 84 3.53 -9.96 -20.91
CA LEU A 84 4.28 -8.97 -20.15
C LEU A 84 3.34 -7.99 -19.43
N THR A 85 2.23 -7.62 -20.06
CA THR A 85 1.21 -6.76 -19.42
C THR A 85 0.64 -7.47 -18.21
N LEU A 86 0.28 -8.75 -18.33
CA LEU A 86 -0.23 -9.53 -17.20
C LEU A 86 0.79 -9.64 -16.06
N LYS A 87 2.08 -9.88 -16.39
CA LYS A 87 3.17 -9.90 -15.40
C LYS A 87 3.27 -8.56 -14.68
N HIS A 88 3.22 -7.44 -15.41
CA HIS A 88 3.28 -6.11 -14.83
C HIS A 88 2.10 -5.81 -13.92
N LEU A 89 0.87 -6.13 -14.35
CA LEU A 89 -0.34 -5.93 -13.55
C LEU A 89 -0.30 -6.73 -12.25
N LYS A 90 0.16 -7.99 -12.29
CA LYS A 90 0.35 -8.80 -11.07
C LYS A 90 1.35 -8.17 -10.12
N ALA A 91 2.46 -7.63 -10.63
CA ALA A 91 3.44 -6.93 -9.82
C ALA A 91 2.86 -5.65 -9.19
N LEU A 92 2.07 -4.87 -9.94
CA LEU A 92 1.37 -3.69 -9.42
C LEU A 92 0.33 -4.05 -8.35
N THR A 93 -0.44 -5.13 -8.53
CA THR A 93 -1.39 -5.61 -7.53
C THR A 93 -0.66 -6.00 -6.25
N ALA A 94 0.42 -6.78 -6.34
CA ALA A 94 1.21 -7.18 -5.17
C ALA A 94 1.81 -5.97 -4.44
N LEU A 95 2.29 -4.96 -5.18
CA LEU A 95 2.79 -3.71 -4.61
C LEU A 95 1.66 -2.94 -3.89
N THR A 96 0.48 -2.88 -4.49
CA THR A 96 -0.69 -2.19 -3.90
C THR A 96 -1.14 -2.89 -2.61
N GLU A 97 -1.19 -4.22 -2.60
CA GLU A 97 -1.49 -5.00 -1.41
C GLU A 97 -0.45 -4.79 -0.30
N GLN A 98 0.84 -4.78 -0.66
CA GLN A 98 1.91 -4.48 0.29
C GLN A 98 1.79 -3.07 0.88
N GLN A 99 1.45 -2.07 0.06
CA GLN A 99 1.21 -0.71 0.53
C GLN A 99 -0.02 -0.65 1.44
N HIS A 100 -1.09 -1.36 1.11
CA HIS A 100 -2.29 -1.43 1.95
C HIS A 100 -1.99 -2.05 3.31
N GLN A 101 -1.23 -3.15 3.36
CA GLN A 101 -0.76 -3.76 4.61
C GLN A 101 0.10 -2.80 5.44
N LYS A 102 0.98 -2.03 4.81
CA LYS A 102 1.78 -1.00 5.51
C LYS A 102 0.89 0.10 6.10
N ILE A 103 -0.12 0.56 5.37
CA ILE A 103 -1.07 1.56 5.88
C ILE A 103 -1.84 1.01 7.08
N ILE A 104 -2.34 -0.22 7.00
CA ILE A 104 -3.03 -0.87 8.12
C ILE A 104 -2.11 -0.98 9.33
N ALA A 105 -0.85 -1.42 9.15
CA ALA A 105 0.11 -1.51 10.25
C ALA A 105 0.39 -0.15 10.90
N LEU A 106 0.50 0.92 10.10
CA LEU A 106 0.66 2.28 10.62
C LEU A 106 -0.59 2.76 11.37
N GLN A 107 -1.79 2.40 10.92
CA GLN A 107 -3.06 2.78 11.54
C GLN A 107 -3.39 1.96 12.80
N SER A 108 -3.00 0.69 12.86
CA SER A 108 -3.23 -0.17 14.02
C SER A 108 -2.33 0.17 15.23
N GLY A 109 -1.41 1.12 15.08
CA GLY A 109 -0.45 1.48 16.13
C GLY A 109 0.62 0.41 16.35
N GLU A 110 0.62 -0.68 15.57
CA GLU A 110 1.74 -1.60 15.50
C GLU A 110 2.85 -0.94 14.70
N ARG A 111 3.69 -0.21 15.43
CA ARG A 111 4.93 0.40 14.96
C ARG A 111 5.61 -0.50 13.92
N SER A 112 5.42 -0.10 12.67
CA SER A 112 6.05 -0.65 11.48
C SER A 112 7.53 -0.84 11.76
N MET A 113 7.98 -2.09 11.69
CA MET A 113 9.31 -2.53 12.10
C MET A 113 9.63 -2.13 13.55
N LYS A 114 9.43 -3.05 14.49
CA LYS A 114 10.20 -2.97 15.74
C LYS A 114 11.66 -2.92 15.31
N SER A 115 12.26 -1.73 15.41
CA SER A 115 13.71 -1.58 15.41
C SER A 115 14.25 -2.69 16.32
N PRO A 116 15.40 -3.32 16.02
CA PRO A 116 16.01 -4.28 16.94
C PRO A 116 15.99 -3.78 18.40
N VAL A 117 16.12 -2.46 18.59
CA VAL A 117 15.97 -1.76 19.88
C VAL A 117 14.59 -1.95 20.54
N GLN A 118 13.49 -1.89 19.79
CA GLN A 118 12.14 -2.08 20.34
C GLN A 118 11.85 -3.54 20.66
N ALA A 119 12.38 -4.47 19.86
CA ALA A 119 12.28 -5.90 20.17
C ALA A 119 13.05 -6.26 21.45
N ASP A 120 14.24 -5.68 21.64
CA ASP A 120 15.03 -5.83 22.87
C ASP A 120 14.32 -5.21 24.10
N LEU A 121 13.68 -4.05 23.94
CA LEU A 121 12.88 -3.45 25.01
C LEU A 121 11.67 -4.29 25.40
N ASP A 122 10.96 -4.87 24.42
CA ASP A 122 9.83 -5.76 24.67
C ASP A 122 10.29 -7.04 25.39
N ALA A 123 11.43 -7.60 24.96
CA ALA A 123 12.05 -8.76 25.59
C ALA A 123 12.45 -8.47 27.04
N PHE A 124 13.11 -7.32 27.29
CA PHE A 124 13.43 -6.86 28.64
C PHE A 124 12.19 -6.72 29.52
N HIS A 125 11.15 -6.04 29.01
CA HIS A 125 9.91 -5.82 29.75
C HIS A 125 9.22 -7.15 30.10
N SER A 126 9.24 -8.11 29.17
CA SER A 126 8.71 -9.47 29.41
C SER A 126 9.50 -10.23 30.49
N GLY A 127 10.83 -10.10 30.49
CA GLY A 127 11.72 -10.70 31.49
C GLY A 127 11.51 -10.07 32.87
N PHE A 128 11.41 -8.74 32.93
CA PHE A 128 11.12 -8.00 34.15
C PHE A 128 9.76 -8.41 34.75
N GLN A 129 8.70 -8.48 33.93
CA GLN A 129 7.39 -8.93 34.40
C GLN A 129 7.41 -10.38 34.92
N THR A 130 8.16 -11.26 34.26
CA THR A 130 8.32 -12.64 34.72
C THR A 130 9.00 -12.68 36.09
N CYS A 131 10.10 -11.95 36.25
CA CYS A 131 10.81 -11.85 37.54
C CYS A 131 9.91 -11.24 38.64
N ALA A 132 9.20 -10.16 38.35
CA ALA A 132 8.26 -9.54 39.29
C ALA A 132 7.18 -10.53 39.76
N LYS A 133 6.63 -11.34 38.85
CA LYS A 133 5.67 -12.40 39.20
C LYS A 133 6.29 -13.48 40.08
N GLU A 134 7.51 -13.92 39.78
CA GLU A 134 8.24 -14.90 40.60
C GLU A 134 8.51 -14.37 42.02
N VAL A 135 8.91 -13.11 42.16
CA VAL A 135 9.10 -12.47 43.48
C VAL A 135 7.79 -12.47 44.29
N LEU A 136 6.68 -12.09 43.65
CA LEU A 136 5.37 -12.11 44.31
C LEU A 136 4.93 -13.54 44.67
N GLN A 137 5.23 -14.53 43.81
CA GLN A 137 4.94 -15.93 44.09
C GLN A 137 5.77 -16.45 45.26
N TYR A 138 7.06 -16.10 45.33
CA TYR A 138 7.94 -16.44 46.44
C TYR A 138 7.42 -15.85 47.77
N LEU A 139 7.13 -14.55 47.79
CA LEU A 139 6.61 -13.87 49.00
C LEU A 139 5.26 -14.44 49.46
N SER A 140 4.38 -14.80 48.51
CA SER A 140 3.11 -15.43 48.84
C SER A 140 3.28 -16.84 49.42
N ARG A 141 4.19 -17.65 48.87
CA ARG A 141 4.41 -19.04 49.31
C ARG A 141 5.21 -19.17 50.60
N PHE A 142 6.26 -18.37 50.76
CA PHE A 142 7.22 -18.51 51.86
C PHE A 142 7.02 -17.49 52.98
N GLU A 143 6.63 -16.26 52.65
CA GLU A 143 6.36 -15.22 53.65
C GLU A 143 4.86 -15.03 53.93
N SER A 144 3.98 -15.83 53.31
CA SER A 144 2.53 -15.78 53.48
C SER A 144 1.89 -14.41 53.18
N TRP A 145 2.52 -13.61 52.30
CA TRP A 145 1.97 -12.32 51.88
C TRP A 145 0.64 -12.53 51.15
N THR A 146 -0.41 -11.86 51.63
CA THR A 146 -1.71 -11.87 50.99
C THR A 146 -1.88 -10.68 50.03
N PRO A 147 -2.64 -10.83 48.92
CA PRO A 147 -2.92 -9.72 47.99
C PRO A 147 -3.65 -8.52 48.63
N ARG A 148 -4.23 -8.71 49.83
CA ARG A 148 -4.94 -7.67 50.59
C ARG A 148 -3.99 -6.83 51.45
N GLU A 149 -2.75 -7.27 51.66
CA GLU A 149 -1.78 -6.54 52.45
C GLU A 149 -1.25 -5.30 51.71
N GLN A 150 -1.14 -4.20 52.46
CA GLN A 150 -0.61 -2.93 51.95
C GLN A 150 0.81 -3.07 51.39
N ARG A 151 1.65 -3.93 51.97
CA ARG A 151 3.02 -4.16 51.50
C ARG A 151 3.05 -4.82 50.12
N CYS A 152 2.14 -5.76 49.87
CA CYS A 152 1.98 -6.40 48.56
C CYS A 152 1.54 -5.38 47.50
N ALA A 153 0.55 -4.55 47.82
CA ALA A 153 0.09 -3.47 46.93
C ALA A 153 1.18 -2.43 46.66
N GLN A 154 1.97 -2.04 47.67
CA GLN A 154 3.10 -1.12 47.52
C GLN A 154 4.20 -1.68 46.62
N LEU A 155 4.55 -2.97 46.79
CA LEU A 155 5.55 -3.63 45.96
C LEU A 155 5.10 -3.73 44.51
N VAL A 156 3.87 -4.19 44.26
CA VAL A 156 3.31 -4.28 42.90
C VAL A 156 3.25 -2.89 42.25
N GLY A 157 2.80 -1.88 43.00
CA GLY A 157 2.77 -0.49 42.52
C GLY A 157 4.15 0.05 42.18
N HIS A 158 5.16 -0.24 43.02
CA HIS A 158 6.54 0.16 42.76
C HIS A 158 7.12 -0.54 41.53
N LEU A 159 6.95 -1.86 41.40
CA LEU A 159 7.42 -2.63 40.25
C LEU A 159 6.76 -2.13 38.95
N HIS A 160 5.47 -1.82 38.97
CA HIS A 160 4.78 -1.24 37.83
C HIS A 160 5.31 0.16 37.48
N ALA A 161 5.56 1.00 38.49
CA ALA A 161 6.13 2.34 38.31
C ALA A 161 7.55 2.29 37.72
N VAL A 162 8.38 1.33 38.16
CA VAL A 162 9.72 1.09 37.62
C VAL A 162 9.63 0.56 36.19
N SER A 163 8.75 -0.40 35.91
CA SER A 163 8.50 -0.92 34.55
C SER A 163 8.12 0.17 33.56
N SER A 164 7.31 1.14 34.00
CA SER A 164 6.83 2.25 33.16
C SER A 164 7.91 3.28 32.83
N GLN A 165 8.98 3.37 33.64
CA GLN A 165 10.11 4.28 33.39
C GLN A 165 11.00 3.82 32.23
N PHE A 166 10.93 2.54 31.85
CA PHE A 166 11.69 1.98 30.74
C PHE A 166 10.96 2.07 29.40
N LEU A 167 9.74 2.62 29.34
CA LEU A 167 9.08 2.90 28.06
C LEU A 167 9.75 4.09 27.35
N PRO A 168 9.97 4.01 26.02
CA PRO A 168 10.53 5.11 25.25
C PRO A 168 9.51 6.25 25.21
N GLY A 169 9.72 7.26 26.06
CA GLY A 169 8.83 8.42 26.22
C GLY A 169 8.65 8.93 27.65
N ALA A 170 9.14 8.23 28.67
CA ALA A 170 9.17 8.78 30.02
C ALA A 170 10.23 9.91 30.09
N PRO A 171 9.87 11.14 30.50
CA PRO A 171 10.87 12.15 30.80
C PRO A 171 11.75 11.57 31.90
N LEU A 172 13.07 11.54 31.67
CA LEU A 172 14.03 11.26 32.73
C LEU A 172 13.76 12.27 33.85
N LEU A 173 13.03 11.84 34.89
CA LEU A 173 12.78 12.66 36.05
C LEU A 173 14.15 13.00 36.63
N ALA A 174 14.41 14.31 36.63
CA ALA A 174 15.51 14.91 37.34
C ALA A 174 15.63 14.32 38.75
N PRO A 175 16.85 14.19 39.29
CA PRO A 175 17.05 13.68 40.65
C PRO A 175 16.25 14.54 41.65
N PRO A 176 15.75 13.94 42.74
CA PRO A 176 14.93 14.65 43.71
C PRO A 176 15.71 15.85 44.29
N PRO A 177 15.09 17.04 44.43
CA PRO A 177 15.74 18.14 45.12
C PRO A 177 15.95 17.74 46.58
N GLY A 178 17.22 17.60 46.96
CA GLY A 178 17.62 17.36 48.34
C GLY A 178 17.16 18.49 49.26
N PRO A 179 17.06 18.26 50.58
CA PRO A 179 16.57 19.25 51.52
C PRO A 179 17.56 20.41 51.62
N LEU A 180 17.16 21.61 51.17
CA LEU A 180 17.91 22.85 51.37
C LEU A 180 17.97 23.22 52.87
N PRO A 181 19.10 23.75 53.34
CA PRO A 181 19.32 24.04 54.75
C PRO A 181 18.55 25.30 55.18
N LYS A 182 17.96 25.22 56.39
CA LYS A 182 17.40 26.37 57.10
C LYS A 182 18.50 27.37 57.44
N ALA A 183 18.25 28.66 57.20
CA ALA A 183 19.00 29.79 57.75
C ALA A 183 18.05 31.01 57.92
N PRO A 184 18.39 32.03 58.73
CA PRO A 184 17.64 32.33 59.94
C PRO A 184 16.81 33.63 59.90
N SER A 185 16.05 33.79 60.97
CA SER A 185 15.22 34.92 61.42
C SER A 185 15.78 36.35 61.27
N SER A 186 14.91 37.24 60.73
CA SER A 186 14.56 38.64 61.15
C SER A 186 15.70 39.70 61.29
N PRO A 187 15.48 41.05 61.34
CA PRO A 187 14.29 41.76 61.84
C PRO A 187 13.78 43.02 61.09
N THR A 188 12.49 43.26 61.31
CA THR A 188 11.74 44.49 61.59
C THR A 188 12.48 45.84 61.59
N SER A 189 11.95 46.83 60.85
CA SER A 189 12.25 48.27 60.98
C SER A 189 11.04 49.05 61.55
N PRO A 190 11.25 50.11 62.36
CA PRO A 190 10.21 50.76 63.19
C PRO A 190 9.53 51.98 62.53
N PRO A 191 8.45 52.55 63.15
CA PRO A 191 7.73 53.71 62.62
C PRO A 191 8.35 55.06 63.05
N ALA A 192 8.04 56.12 62.27
CA ALA A 192 8.51 57.49 62.45
C ALA A 192 7.87 58.23 63.64
N PRO A 193 8.56 59.22 64.26
CA PRO A 193 8.03 59.97 65.39
C PRO A 193 7.25 61.24 64.98
N ALA A 194 6.23 61.54 65.78
CA ALA A 194 5.47 62.77 65.78
C ALA A 194 6.28 63.97 66.32
N ARG A 195 6.12 65.14 65.69
CA ARG A 195 6.56 66.44 66.23
C ARG A 195 5.49 67.02 67.15
N LYS A 196 5.89 67.43 68.35
CA LYS A 196 5.11 68.26 69.28
C LYS A 196 5.02 69.71 68.82
N ALA A 197 3.90 70.35 69.14
CA ALA A 197 3.86 71.66 69.79
C ALA A 197 3.42 71.43 71.25
#